data_AF-A0A523MVI7-F1
#
_entry.id   AF-A0A523MVI7-F1
#
_cell.length_a   1.000
_cell.length_b   1.000
_cell.length_c   1.000
_cell.angle_alpha   90.00
_cell.angle_beta   90.00
_cell.angle_gamma   90.00
#
_symmetry.space_group_name_H-M   'P 1'
#
loop_
_entity.id
_entity.type
_entity.pdbx_description
1 polymer ?
#
loop_
_entity_poly.entity_id
_entity_poly.type
_entity_poly.pdbx_seq_one_letter_code
_entity_poly.pdbx_strand_id
1 'polypeptide(L)' 'MFGLGIWELLIILAIILVVFGPKRLKNIGSDLGSAIKGFRTAIKDEDTEAPTTPEKVIEGNAHSTASESPTTSTKSDPNV' A
#
# COMPACT_ATOMS: atom_id res chain seq x y z
N MET A 1 2.30 22.12 32.43
CA MET A 1 2.78 20.87 31.81
C MET A 1 2.14 20.78 30.45
N PHE A 2 2.91 20.86 29.36
CA PHE A 2 2.38 20.75 27.98
C PHE A 2 1.68 19.39 27.84
N GLY A 3 0.34 19.40 27.86
CA GLY A 3 -0.44 18.22 27.57
C GLY A 3 -0.27 17.90 26.10
N LEU A 4 0.19 16.69 25.79
CA LEU A 4 0.19 16.18 24.41
C LEU A 4 -1.27 15.91 24.03
N GLY A 5 -1.97 16.97 23.64
CA GLY A 5 -3.32 16.92 23.15
C GLY A 5 -3.37 16.53 21.68
N ILE A 6 -4.58 16.26 21.22
CA ILE A 6 -4.86 15.92 19.83
C ILE A 6 -4.42 17.06 18.89
N TRP A 7 -4.53 18.31 19.35
CA TRP A 7 -4.16 19.50 18.58
C TRP A 7 -2.65 19.61 18.33
N GLU A 8 -1.83 19.33 19.34
CA GLU A 8 -0.37 19.31 19.22
C GLU A 8 0.08 18.18 18.30
N LEU A 9 -0.54 17.00 18.41
CA LEU A 9 -0.21 15.85 17.55
C LEU A 9 -0.49 16.15 16.07
N LEU A 10 -1.59 16.83 15.75
CA LEU A 10 -1.91 17.23 14.37
C LEU A 10 -0.91 18.24 13.81
N ILE A 11 -0.45 19.20 14.62
CA ILE A 11 0.57 20.17 14.20
C ILE A 11 1.89 19.46 13.89
N ILE A 12 2.33 18.53 14.75
CA ILE A 12 3.55 17.74 14.53
C ILE A 12 3.40 16.89 13.25
N LEU A 13 2.25 16.24 13.06
CA LEU A 13 1.96 15.46 11.86
C LEU A 13 2.02 16.32 10.59
N ALA A 14 1.47 17.54 10.63
CA ALA A 14 1.52 18.47 9.51
C ALA A 14 2.97 18.81 9.12
N ILE A 15 3.84 19.06 10.10
CA ILE A 15 5.27 19.34 9.85
C ILE A 15 5.95 18.13 9.19
N ILE A 16 5.71 16.92 9.71
CA ILE A 16 6.25 15.68 9.13
C ILE A 16 5.77 15.51 7.69
N LEU A 17 4.50 15.76 7.40
CA LEU A 17 3.95 15.69 6.05
C LEU A 17 4.57 16.71 5.10
N VAL A 18 4.93 17.91 5.58
CA VAL A 18 5.62 18.92 4.76
C VAL A 18 7.06 18.48 4.46
N VAL A 19 7.79 17.96 5.45
CA VAL A 19 9.19 17.54 5.29
C VAL A 19 9.32 16.28 4.42
N PHE A 20 8.53 15.25 4.72
CA PHE A 20 8.62 13.95 4.04
C PHE A 20 7.72 13.88 2.80
N GLY A 21 6.69 14.72 2.72
CA GLY A 21 5.66 14.66 1.70
C GLY A 21 4.65 13.53 1.95
N PRO A 22 3.35 13.72 1.62
CA PRO A 22 2.32 12.70 1.80
C PRO A 22 2.57 11.44 0.96
N LYS A 23 3.29 11.57 -0.16
CA LYS A 23 3.60 10.45 -1.06
C LYS A 23 4.54 9.43 -0.42
N ARG A 24 5.57 9.88 0.31
CA ARG A 24 6.49 8.99 1.03
C ARG A 24 5.80 8.30 2.19
N LEU A 25 4.99 9.06 2.94
CA LEU A 25 4.24 8.52 4.08
C LEU A 25 3.19 7.49 3.63
N LYS A 26 2.54 7.68 2.47
CA LYS A 26 1.59 6.70 1.94
C LYS A 26 2.26 5.41 1.44
N ASN A 27 3.41 5.52 0.78
CA ASN A 27 4.17 4.35 0.33
C ASN A 27 4.61 3.50 1.53
N ILE A 28 5.26 4.11 2.52
CA ILE A 28 5.72 3.40 3.73
C ILE A 28 4.54 2.97 4.62
N GLY A 29 3.49 3.81 4.71
CA GLY A 29 2.30 3.54 5.50
C GLY A 29 1.42 2.42 4.93
N SER A 30 1.43 2.18 3.62
CA SER A 30 0.74 1.03 3.01
C SER A 30 1.39 -0.29 3.44
N ASP A 31 2.72 -0.35 3.45
CA ASP A 31 3.47 -1.55 3.82
C ASP A 31 3.36 -1.83 5.32
N LEU A 32 3.60 -0.80 6.15
CA LEU A 32 3.42 -0.88 7.60
C LEU A 32 1.97 -1.15 8.00
N GLY A 33 1.02 -0.51 7.32
CA GLY A 33 -0.40 -0.67 7.58
C GLY A 33 -0.88 -2.10 7.28
N SER A 34 -0.34 -2.73 6.22
CA SER A 34 -0.65 -4.12 5.89
C SER A 34 -0.10 -5.08 6.95
N ALA A 35 1.12 -4.85 7.44
CA ALA A 35 1.71 -5.64 8.52
C ALA A 35 0.94 -5.50 9.84
N ILE A 36 0.58 -4.26 10.22
CA ILE A 36 -0.20 -3.97 11.43
C ILE A 36 -1.63 -4.53 11.31
N LYS A 37 -2.23 -4.53 10.11
CA LYS A 37 -3.54 -5.13 9.86
C LYS A 37 -3.54 -6.62 10.15
N GLY A 38 -2.53 -7.35 9.65
CA GLY A 38 -2.37 -8.78 9.94
C GLY A 38 -2.19 -9.06 11.43
N PHE A 39 -1.37 -8.24 12.12
CA PHE A 39 -1.17 -8.33 13.57
C PHE A 39 -2.47 -8.09 14.35
N ARG A 40 -3.24 -7.06 13.97
CA ARG A 40 -4.54 -6.76 14.60
C ARG A 40 -5.55 -7.87 14.36
N THR A 41 -5.59 -8.44 13.16
CA THR A 41 -6.46 -9.58 12.84
C THR A 41 -6.09 -10.80 13.68
N ALA A 42 -4.81 -11.17 13.75
CA ALA A 42 -4.35 -12.32 14.52
C ALA A 42 -4.69 -12.19 16.02
N ILE A 43 -4.45 -11.03 16.63
CA ILE A 43 -4.82 -10.78 18.03
C ILE A 43 -6.33 -10.89 18.24
N LYS A 44 -7.11 -10.36 17.30
CA LYS A 44 -8.57 -10.36 17.39
C LYS A 44 -9.16 -11.76 17.17
N ASP A 45 -8.50 -12.60 16.37
CA ASP A 45 -8.88 -13.99 16.14
C ASP A 45 -8.52 -14.89 17.35
N GLU A 46 -7.46 -14.57 18.11
CA GLU A 46 -7.14 -15.26 19.39
C GLU A 46 -8.15 -14.94 20.51
N ASP A 47 -8.74 -13.74 20.51
CA ASP A 47 -9.79 -13.35 21.47
C ASP A 47 -11.19 -13.87 21.07
N THR A 48 -11.37 -14.44 19.88
CA THR A 48 -12.68 -14.92 19.37
C THR A 48 -12.51 -16.19 18.56
N GLU A 49 -12.56 -17.36 19.20
CA GLU A 49 -12.77 -18.63 18.50
C GLU A 49 -14.15 -18.64 17.80
N ALA A 50 -14.19 -18.35 16.49
CA ALA A 50 -15.18 -18.86 15.54
C ALA A 50 -14.71 -18.69 14.08
N PRO A 51 -14.78 -19.73 13.22
CA PRO A 51 -14.23 -19.68 11.88
C PRO A 51 -15.20 -18.99 10.93
N THR A 52 -14.73 -17.96 10.21
CA THR A 52 -15.37 -17.58 8.95
C THR A 52 -14.32 -17.46 7.84
N THR A 53 -14.45 -18.41 6.92
CA THR A 53 -13.81 -18.58 5.62
C THR A 53 -13.47 -17.26 4.91
N PRO A 54 -12.26 -17.12 4.32
CA PRO A 54 -11.89 -15.94 3.56
C PRO A 54 -12.69 -15.90 2.25
N GLU A 55 -13.59 -14.93 2.14
CA GLU A 55 -14.23 -14.57 0.88
C GLU A 55 -13.17 -13.98 -0.06
N LYS A 56 -12.88 -14.76 -1.08
CA LYS A 56 -12.11 -14.39 -2.27
C LYS A 56 -12.77 -13.18 -2.96
N VAL A 57 -12.18 -11.99 -2.80
CA VAL A 57 -12.32 -10.91 -3.78
C VAL A 57 -10.97 -10.72 -4.45
N ILE A 58 -10.77 -11.50 -5.51
CA ILE A 58 -9.78 -11.23 -6.55
C ILE A 58 -10.52 -10.39 -7.59
N GLU A 59 -10.57 -9.07 -7.42
CA GLU A 59 -10.93 -8.20 -8.54
C GLU A 59 -10.38 -6.79 -8.31
N GLY A 60 -9.26 -6.55 -8.96
CA GLY A 60 -8.52 -5.30 -8.99
C GLY A 60 -7.48 -5.40 -10.08
N ASN A 61 -7.93 -5.73 -11.29
CA ASN A 61 -7.19 -5.68 -12.53
C ASN A 61 -6.47 -4.31 -12.65
N ALA A 62 -5.18 -4.29 -12.37
CA ALA A 62 -4.25 -3.28 -12.85
C ALA A 62 -3.29 -3.91 -13.85
N HIS A 63 -3.85 -4.57 -14.87
CA HIS A 63 -3.22 -4.69 -16.18
C HIS A 63 -3.20 -3.29 -16.81
N SER A 64 -2.29 -2.43 -16.35
CA SER A 64 -1.84 -1.29 -17.15
C SER A 64 -0.72 -1.78 -18.05
N THR A 65 -1.08 -2.60 -19.03
CA THR A 65 -0.33 -2.71 -20.27
C THR A 65 -0.64 -1.46 -21.07
N ALA A 66 0.27 -0.49 -21.04
CA ALA A 66 0.45 0.52 -22.08
C ALA A 66 1.60 1.47 -21.68
N SER A 67 2.83 1.02 -21.86
CA SER A 67 3.90 1.90 -22.36
C SER A 67 4.93 1.07 -23.13
N GLU A 68 4.45 0.21 -24.03
CA GLU A 68 5.15 0.00 -25.29
C GLU A 68 4.94 1.28 -26.12
N SER A 69 5.99 2.09 -26.23
CA SER A 69 6.07 3.12 -27.27
C SER A 69 6.48 2.47 -28.60
N PRO A 70 5.97 3.01 -29.72
CA PRO A 70 6.02 2.37 -31.03
C PRO A 70 7.38 2.58 -31.72
N THR A 71 7.55 1.80 -32.80
CA THR A 71 8.36 2.13 -34.00
C THR A 71 9.73 1.44 -34.12
N THR A 72 9.71 0.35 -34.89
CA THR A 72 10.65 0.04 -35.99
C THR A 72 12.02 -0.53 -35.64
N SER A 73 12.21 -1.83 -35.92
CA SER A 73 13.18 -2.29 -36.93
C SER A 73 13.14 -3.80 -37.13
N THR A 74 12.98 -4.16 -38.41
CA THR A 74 13.67 -5.26 -39.11
C THR A 74 13.36 -6.70 -38.71
N LYS A 75 12.37 -7.21 -39.43
CA LYS A 75 12.37 -8.54 -40.07
C LYS A 75 13.78 -8.91 -40.55
N SER A 76 14.38 -9.93 -39.95
CA SER A 76 15.52 -10.66 -40.51
C SER A 76 15.32 -12.15 -40.23
N ASP A 77 15.21 -12.86 -41.35
CA ASP A 77 14.78 -14.24 -41.56
C ASP A 77 15.58 -15.30 -40.76
N PRO A 78 14.96 -16.46 -40.47
CA PRO A 78 15.71 -17.69 -40.28
C PRO A 78 15.29 -18.70 -41.35
N ASN A 79 16.04 -18.78 -42.45
CA ASN A 79 16.12 -20.01 -43.23
C ASN A 79 17.49 -20.11 -43.91
N VAL A 80 18.41 -20.82 -43.25
CA VAL A 80 19.56 -21.52 -43.86
C VAL A 80 19.70 -22.85 -43.14
#